data_AF-A0A6I2F2M0-F1
#
_entry.id   AF-A0A6I2F2M0-F1
#
_cell.length_a   1.000
_cell.length_b   1.000
_cell.length_c   1.000
_cell.angle_alpha   90.00
_cell.angle_beta   90.00
_cell.angle_gamma   90.00
#
_symmetry.space_group_name_H-M   'P 1'
#
loop_
_entity.id
_entity.type
_entity.pdbx_description
1 polymer ?
#
loop_
_entity_poly.entity_id
_entity_poly.type
_entity_poly.pdbx_seq_one_letter_code
_entity_poly.pdbx_strand_id
1 'polypeptide(L)'
;MRSIARRSGGVLSQCAVAIVAAIAMAGCSVPEGGPDAPSTTAPAASPPSSTPWEPQIPDPTVAVNVVPAQMGDCPVDPAAHGLVAFVVTSDDDTTPVAVTYPVFRADGSRHVRRMTQPGPVIAVLQTDCTDGVVSSPWEFRATADSGGSLSCTLTYGGKRVVSDSDFVEGDLDPGLEVDCTGHPGM
;
A
#
# COMPACT_ATOMS: atom_id res chain seq x y z
N MET A 1 39.97 15.79 -26.97
CA MET A 1 39.48 14.54 -27.61
C MET A 1 37.95 14.62 -27.54
N ARG A 2 37.20 14.71 -28.65
CA ARG A 2 36.59 13.59 -29.43
C ARG A 2 35.99 12.50 -28.51
N SER A 3 34.74 12.03 -28.65
CA SER A 3 33.59 12.46 -29.47
C SER A 3 32.29 11.83 -28.91
N ILE A 4 31.13 12.41 -29.23
CA ILE A 4 29.78 11.87 -28.88
C ILE A 4 29.44 10.66 -29.77
N ALA A 5 28.73 9.66 -29.23
CA ALA A 5 27.82 8.79 -29.99
C ALA A 5 26.71 8.18 -29.10
N ARG A 6 25.44 8.36 -29.47
CA ARG A 6 24.26 7.63 -28.94
C ARG A 6 23.90 6.47 -29.89
N ARG A 7 23.28 5.42 -29.35
CA ARG A 7 22.15 4.62 -29.90
C ARG A 7 21.75 3.61 -28.80
N SER A 8 20.51 3.49 -28.33
CA SER A 8 19.18 3.45 -28.98
C SER A 8 18.94 2.14 -29.75
N GLY A 9 18.13 1.27 -29.14
CA GLY A 9 17.58 0.05 -29.73
C GLY A 9 16.63 -0.61 -28.74
N GLY A 10 15.37 -0.80 -29.13
CA GLY A 10 14.35 -1.49 -28.33
C GLY A 10 13.26 -2.04 -29.23
N VAL A 11 12.07 -2.26 -28.65
CA VAL A 11 10.78 -2.49 -29.33
C VAL A 11 10.44 -3.96 -29.73
N LEU A 12 9.50 -4.52 -28.94
CA LEU A 12 8.41 -5.45 -29.27
C LEU A 12 8.68 -6.82 -29.94
N SER A 13 8.11 -7.88 -29.34
CA SER A 13 7.11 -8.71 -30.06
C SER A 13 6.16 -9.41 -29.09
N GLN A 14 4.86 -9.42 -29.42
CA GLN A 14 3.79 -10.14 -28.71
C GLN A 14 3.61 -11.54 -29.29
N CYS A 15 3.16 -12.51 -28.48
CA CYS A 15 2.31 -13.67 -28.83
C CYS A 15 2.14 -14.56 -27.59
N ALA A 16 1.04 -15.26 -27.32
CA ALA A 16 -0.36 -15.12 -27.76
C ALA A 16 -1.23 -15.93 -26.78
N VAL A 17 -2.49 -15.53 -26.58
CA VAL A 17 -3.47 -16.30 -25.76
C VAL A 17 -3.91 -17.55 -26.52
N ALA A 18 -4.02 -18.69 -25.83
CA ALA A 18 -4.62 -19.91 -26.36
C ALA A 18 -5.62 -20.51 -25.35
N ILE A 19 -6.91 -20.56 -25.74
CA ILE A 19 -8.03 -21.09 -24.94
C ILE A 19 -8.48 -22.42 -25.57
N VAL A 20 -8.18 -23.56 -24.92
CA VAL A 20 -8.58 -24.95 -25.28
C VAL A 20 -8.48 -25.80 -23.99
N ALA A 21 -9.42 -26.66 -23.55
CA ALA A 21 -10.83 -26.89 -23.90
C ALA A 21 -11.55 -27.56 -22.69
N ALA A 22 -12.83 -27.95 -22.84
CA ALA A 22 -13.67 -28.54 -21.78
C ALA A 22 -13.43 -30.04 -21.51
N ILE A 23 -13.68 -30.47 -20.26
CA ILE A 23 -13.96 -31.87 -19.83
C ILE A 23 -15.09 -31.76 -18.80
N ALA A 24 -16.36 -31.98 -19.17
CA ALA A 24 -17.08 -33.25 -19.33
C ALA A 24 -17.65 -33.80 -18.00
N MET A 25 -18.92 -34.23 -18.05
CA MET A 25 -19.75 -34.54 -16.89
C MET A 25 -19.36 -35.86 -16.22
N ALA A 26 -19.29 -35.90 -14.89
CA ALA A 26 -19.28 -37.11 -14.09
C ALA A 26 -20.60 -37.21 -13.30
N GLY A 27 -21.27 -38.36 -13.40
CA GLY A 27 -22.69 -38.48 -13.05
C GLY A 27 -23.00 -38.65 -11.56
N CYS A 28 -24.23 -38.30 -11.19
CA CYS A 28 -24.83 -38.70 -9.92
C CYS A 28 -25.35 -40.14 -10.01
N SER A 29 -24.84 -41.03 -9.16
CA SER A 29 -25.53 -42.27 -8.78
C SER A 29 -25.16 -42.63 -7.34
N VAL A 30 -26.12 -42.49 -6.43
CA VAL A 30 -26.03 -43.01 -5.05
C VAL A 30 -27.10 -44.09 -4.91
N PRO A 31 -26.74 -45.32 -4.47
CA PRO A 31 -27.69 -46.41 -4.38
C PRO A 31 -28.65 -46.28 -3.20
N GLU A 32 -29.83 -46.85 -3.38
CA GLU A 32 -30.94 -46.92 -2.43
C GLU A 32 -30.77 -48.15 -1.50
N GLY A 33 -30.91 -48.00 -0.17
CA GLY A 33 -31.07 -49.18 0.71
C GLY A 33 -30.60 -49.13 2.19
N GLY A 34 -31.45 -48.61 3.09
CA GLY A 34 -31.60 -49.02 4.50
C GLY A 34 -30.46 -48.74 5.52
N PRO A 35 -30.63 -49.10 6.82
CA PRO A 35 -31.86 -49.57 7.52
C PRO A 35 -32.40 -48.54 8.55
N ASP A 36 -33.52 -48.85 9.22
CA ASP A 36 -34.14 -47.99 10.24
C ASP A 36 -33.20 -47.65 11.42
N ALA A 37 -33.14 -46.37 11.77
CA ALA A 37 -32.33 -45.86 12.89
C ALA A 37 -33.12 -45.83 14.22
N PRO A 38 -32.48 -46.09 15.36
CA PRO A 38 -33.14 -46.06 16.67
C PRO A 38 -33.56 -44.63 17.06
N SER A 39 -34.79 -44.49 17.60
CA SER A 39 -35.30 -43.20 18.07
C SER A 39 -34.65 -42.77 19.40
N THR A 40 -33.58 -42.00 19.31
CA THR A 40 -32.96 -41.34 20.46
C THR A 40 -33.67 -40.01 20.74
N THR A 41 -34.38 -39.91 21.87
CA THR A 41 -35.02 -38.65 22.29
C THR A 41 -33.95 -37.62 22.65
N ALA A 42 -33.76 -36.60 21.81
CA ALA A 42 -32.80 -35.53 22.04
C ALA A 42 -33.22 -34.65 23.25
N PRO A 43 -32.28 -34.17 24.08
CA PRO A 43 -32.55 -33.17 25.10
C PRO A 43 -33.14 -31.89 24.48
N ALA A 44 -34.05 -31.22 25.19
CA ALA A 44 -34.64 -29.97 24.74
C ALA A 44 -33.55 -28.92 24.49
N ALA A 45 -33.43 -28.45 23.25
CA ALA A 45 -32.49 -27.40 22.89
C ALA A 45 -32.88 -26.08 23.55
N SER A 46 -31.94 -25.47 24.28
CA SER A 46 -32.08 -24.08 24.73
C SER A 46 -32.28 -23.17 23.51
N PRO A 47 -33.18 -22.17 23.57
CA PRO A 47 -33.36 -21.23 22.46
C PRO A 47 -32.05 -20.48 22.18
N PRO A 48 -31.71 -20.19 20.91
CA PRO A 48 -30.53 -19.43 20.58
C PRO A 48 -30.63 -18.02 21.20
N SER A 49 -29.59 -17.61 21.94
CA SER A 49 -29.49 -16.25 22.45
C SER A 49 -29.31 -15.29 21.28
N SER A 50 -30.38 -14.66 20.84
CA SER A 50 -30.36 -13.60 19.82
C SER A 50 -29.88 -12.28 20.41
N THR A 51 -28.67 -12.28 21.00
CA THR A 51 -27.96 -11.04 21.32
C THR A 51 -27.56 -10.42 19.98
N PRO A 52 -28.04 -9.22 19.60
CA PRO A 52 -27.64 -8.61 18.34
C PRO A 52 -26.12 -8.45 18.31
N TRP A 53 -25.47 -8.95 17.26
CA TRP A 53 -24.08 -8.59 16.99
C TRP A 53 -24.08 -7.12 16.54
N GLU A 54 -23.76 -6.22 17.48
CA GLU A 54 -23.53 -4.83 17.14
C GLU A 54 -22.20 -4.74 16.37
N PRO A 55 -22.18 -4.24 15.12
CA PRO A 55 -20.93 -4.15 14.37
C PRO A 55 -19.99 -3.17 15.07
N GLN A 56 -18.96 -3.72 15.72
CA GLN A 56 -17.80 -2.97 16.16
C GLN A 56 -17.04 -2.51 14.91
N ILE A 57 -17.47 -1.40 14.30
CA ILE A 57 -16.74 -0.74 13.21
C ILE A 57 -15.49 -0.13 13.85
N PRO A 58 -14.27 -0.58 13.51
CA PRO A 58 -13.06 -0.01 14.06
C PRO A 58 -12.92 1.45 13.62
N ASP A 59 -12.39 2.31 14.49
CA ASP A 59 -12.09 3.70 14.11
C ASP A 59 -10.91 3.69 13.12
N PRO A 60 -11.11 4.12 11.86
CA PRO A 60 -10.06 4.08 10.84
C PRO A 60 -8.90 5.03 11.14
N THR A 61 -9.07 6.02 12.03
CA THR A 61 -7.99 6.94 12.41
C THR A 61 -6.89 6.24 13.23
N VAL A 62 -7.22 5.15 13.93
CA VAL A 62 -6.26 4.35 14.72
C VAL A 62 -5.31 3.55 13.81
N ALA A 63 -5.71 3.29 12.56
CA ALA A 63 -4.90 2.56 11.58
C ALA A 63 -3.87 3.45 10.84
N VAL A 64 -3.91 4.78 11.02
CA VAL A 64 -3.05 5.74 10.32
C VAL A 64 -1.93 6.23 11.22
N ASN A 65 -0.71 5.79 10.94
CA ASN A 65 0.50 6.25 11.62
C ASN A 65 0.99 7.56 10.98
N VAL A 66 0.61 8.70 11.56
CA VAL A 66 1.06 10.02 11.07
C VAL A 66 2.45 10.33 11.62
N VAL A 67 3.38 10.57 10.70
CA VAL A 67 4.78 10.79 11.02
C VAL A 67 4.97 12.16 11.68
N PRO A 68 5.54 12.24 12.91
CA PRO A 68 5.65 13.50 13.63
C PRO A 68 6.70 14.42 12.99
N ALA A 69 6.32 15.69 12.82
CA ALA A 69 7.26 16.75 12.47
C ALA A 69 8.32 16.93 13.57
N GLN A 70 9.56 17.24 13.17
CA GLN A 70 10.69 17.46 14.09
C GLN A 70 11.07 18.94 14.16
N MET A 71 11.91 19.28 15.13
CA MET A 71 12.43 20.64 15.29
C MET A 71 13.19 21.12 14.04
N GLY A 72 12.78 22.27 13.50
CA GLY A 72 13.35 22.87 12.29
C GLY A 72 12.63 22.50 10.99
N ASP A 73 11.80 21.46 11.01
CA ASP A 73 10.86 21.18 9.93
C ASP A 73 9.81 22.31 9.86
N CYS A 74 9.29 22.58 8.66
CA CYS A 74 8.23 23.58 8.52
C CYS A 74 6.91 23.11 9.14
N PRO A 75 6.18 24.02 9.83
CA PRO A 75 4.90 23.69 10.43
C PRO A 75 3.91 23.28 9.34
N VAL A 76 3.17 22.21 9.57
CA VAL A 76 2.09 21.79 8.67
C VAL A 76 0.97 22.81 8.74
N ASP A 77 0.79 23.58 7.68
CA ASP A 77 -0.31 24.51 7.49
C ASP A 77 -1.30 23.92 6.45
N PRO A 78 -2.50 23.46 6.87
CA PRO A 78 -3.53 22.95 5.96
C PRO A 78 -4.08 23.99 4.97
N ALA A 79 -3.88 25.29 5.23
CA ALA A 79 -4.29 26.37 4.33
C ALA A 79 -3.20 26.75 3.31
N ALA A 80 -1.98 26.25 3.45
CA ALA A 80 -0.88 26.56 2.55
C ALA A 80 -1.00 25.83 1.20
N HIS A 81 -0.68 26.53 0.11
CA HIS A 81 -0.69 25.98 -1.25
C HIS A 81 0.40 24.92 -1.51
N GLY A 82 1.30 24.68 -0.55
CA GLY A 82 2.42 23.73 -0.61
C GLY A 82 2.26 22.47 0.25
N LEU A 83 1.04 22.10 0.65
CA LEU A 83 0.82 20.87 1.43
C LEU A 83 1.25 19.63 0.63
N VAL A 84 2.21 18.88 1.18
CA VAL A 84 2.69 17.58 0.69
C VAL A 84 2.10 16.50 1.58
N ALA A 85 1.48 15.49 0.98
CA ALA A 85 1.13 14.26 1.68
C ALA A 85 1.67 13.05 0.93
N PHE A 86 2.52 12.28 1.58
CA PHE A 86 3.02 11.00 1.11
C PHE A 86 2.44 9.90 2.00
N VAL A 87 1.65 9.02 1.38
CA VAL A 87 0.97 7.92 2.05
C VAL A 87 1.56 6.62 1.55
N VAL A 88 1.90 5.73 2.47
CA VAL A 88 2.32 4.35 2.21
C VAL A 88 1.27 3.43 2.83
N THR A 89 0.90 2.37 2.14
CA THR A 89 -0.06 1.36 2.63
C THR A 89 0.53 -0.03 2.53
N SER A 90 0.26 -0.85 3.55
CA SER A 90 0.63 -2.26 3.67
C SER A 90 -0.64 -3.07 3.95
N ASP A 91 -0.70 -4.33 3.50
CA ASP A 91 -1.75 -5.28 3.91
C ASP A 91 -1.47 -5.95 5.27
N ASP A 92 -0.25 -5.80 5.79
CA ASP A 92 0.15 -6.17 7.17
C ASP A 92 0.32 -4.92 8.06
N ASP A 93 -0.21 -4.97 9.29
CA ASP A 93 -0.07 -3.94 10.30
C ASP A 93 1.13 -4.15 11.26
N THR A 94 1.81 -5.30 11.17
CA THR A 94 2.90 -5.69 12.08
C THR A 94 4.31 -5.56 11.50
N THR A 95 4.52 -5.83 10.20
CA THR A 95 5.84 -5.70 9.57
C THR A 95 6.29 -4.23 9.53
N PRO A 96 7.51 -3.91 10.00
CA PRO A 96 8.01 -2.54 9.93
C PRO A 96 8.37 -2.13 8.49
N VAL A 97 7.72 -1.09 7.99
CA VAL A 97 8.02 -0.49 6.69
C VAL A 97 9.08 0.59 6.85
N ALA A 98 10.15 0.52 6.06
CA ALA A 98 11.21 1.52 6.02
C ALA A 98 10.87 2.61 5.00
N VAL A 99 10.64 3.84 5.47
CA VAL A 99 10.15 4.96 4.68
C VAL A 99 11.23 6.02 4.53
N THR A 100 11.56 6.40 3.29
CA THR A 100 12.53 7.45 2.94
C THR A 100 11.80 8.61 2.25
N TYR A 101 12.01 9.84 2.72
CA TYR A 101 11.28 11.02 2.25
C TYR A 101 12.09 12.31 2.44
N PRO A 102 11.88 13.37 1.62
CA PRO A 102 12.43 14.69 1.86
C PRO A 102 11.79 15.35 3.10
N VAL A 103 12.46 16.37 3.64
CA VAL A 103 11.96 17.23 4.69
C VAL A 103 12.30 18.67 4.34
N PHE A 104 11.30 19.54 4.37
CA PHE A 104 11.41 20.97 4.11
C PHE A 104 11.60 21.73 5.42
N ARG A 105 12.58 22.62 5.47
CA ARG A 105 12.93 23.40 6.67
C ARG A 105 12.76 24.89 6.48
N ALA A 106 12.53 25.59 7.59
CA ALA A 106 12.26 27.03 7.59
C ALA A 106 13.48 27.90 7.21
N ASP A 107 14.67 27.31 7.11
CA ASP A 107 15.88 27.94 6.57
C ASP A 107 16.00 27.79 5.03
N GLY A 108 14.98 27.23 4.37
CA GLY A 108 14.96 26.94 2.93
C GLY A 108 15.72 25.67 2.53
N SER A 109 16.31 24.95 3.49
CA SER A 109 17.02 23.70 3.20
C SER A 109 16.07 22.52 3.02
N ARG A 110 16.50 21.56 2.18
CA ARG A 110 15.85 20.26 2.00
C ARG A 110 16.79 19.16 2.47
N HIS A 111 16.31 18.31 3.37
CA HIS A 111 17.02 17.13 3.86
C HIS A 111 16.28 15.85 3.45
N VAL A 112 16.94 14.70 3.51
CA VAL A 112 16.27 13.39 3.41
C VAL A 112 16.22 12.79 4.81
N ARG A 113 15.06 12.27 5.20
CA ARG A 113 14.85 11.52 6.44
C ARG A 113 14.49 10.09 6.11
N ARG A 114 14.88 9.19 7.01
CA ARG A 114 14.50 7.78 7.02
C ARG A 114 13.85 7.45 8.34
N MET A 115 12.90 6.54 8.31
CA MET A 115 12.21 6.02 9.48
C MET A 115 11.78 4.58 9.21
N THR A 116 11.48 3.86 10.28
CA THR A 116 10.93 2.51 10.18
C THR A 116 9.78 2.41 11.18
N GLN A 117 8.58 2.11 10.71
CA GLN A 117 7.38 1.99 11.54
C GLN A 117 6.47 0.87 11.00
N PRO A 118 5.79 0.13 11.89
CA PRO A 118 4.70 -0.75 11.50
C PRO A 118 3.40 0.05 11.32
N GLY A 119 2.42 -0.60 10.69
CA GLY A 119 1.06 -0.10 10.51
C GLY A 119 0.60 -0.19 9.05
N PRO A 120 -0.70 -0.42 8.80
CA PRO A 120 -1.22 -0.65 7.46
C PRO A 120 -1.29 0.64 6.64
N VAL A 121 -1.19 1.81 7.30
CA VAL A 121 -1.09 3.13 6.66
C VAL A 121 -0.07 3.98 7.40
N ILE A 122 0.96 4.46 6.70
CA ILE A 122 1.93 5.44 7.19
C ILE A 122 1.76 6.74 6.38
N ALA A 123 1.59 7.86 7.06
CA ALA A 123 1.30 9.15 6.43
C ALA A 123 2.33 10.23 6.83
N VAL A 124 3.16 10.65 5.89
CA VAL A 124 4.05 11.81 6.02
C VAL A 124 3.29 13.05 5.53
N LEU A 125 3.04 14.00 6.42
CA LEU A 125 2.40 15.29 6.12
C LEU A 125 3.41 16.43 6.34
N GLN A 126 3.56 17.30 5.35
CA GLN A 126 4.53 18.40 5.35
C GLN A 126 3.99 19.62 4.61
N THR A 127 4.52 20.81 4.89
CA THR A 127 4.33 21.99 4.05
C THR A 127 5.65 22.35 3.40
N ASP A 128 5.68 22.40 2.06
CA ASP A 128 6.79 23.01 1.33
C ASP A 128 6.76 24.52 1.58
N CYS A 129 7.78 24.97 2.31
CA CYS A 129 8.01 26.35 2.74
C CYS A 129 9.23 26.98 2.06
N THR A 130 9.77 26.31 1.04
CA THR A 130 10.86 26.85 0.23
C THR A 130 10.31 27.82 -0.83
N ASP A 131 11.16 28.61 -1.49
CA ASP A 131 10.76 29.54 -2.56
C ASP A 131 10.25 28.84 -3.86
N GLY A 132 9.95 27.54 -3.78
CA GLY A 132 9.15 26.78 -4.74
C GLY A 132 9.87 25.58 -5.35
N VAL A 133 9.06 24.57 -5.70
CA VAL A 133 9.25 23.58 -6.78
C VAL A 133 10.71 23.39 -7.21
N VAL A 134 11.49 22.72 -6.35
CA VAL A 134 12.91 22.46 -6.58
C VAL A 134 13.09 21.67 -7.89
N SER A 135 14.00 22.10 -8.77
CA SER A 135 14.24 21.52 -10.12
C SER A 135 14.73 20.05 -10.17
N SER A 136 14.71 19.35 -9.05
CA SER A 136 15.04 17.94 -8.90
C SER A 136 13.83 17.17 -8.34
N PRO A 137 13.60 15.91 -8.77
CA PRO A 137 12.60 15.05 -8.14
C PRO A 137 12.78 14.95 -6.62
N TRP A 138 11.68 14.69 -5.95
CA TRP A 138 11.58 14.52 -4.51
C TRP A 138 11.55 13.02 -4.23
N GLU A 139 12.57 12.50 -3.54
CA GLU A 139 12.75 11.07 -3.32
C GLU A 139 11.81 10.56 -2.22
N PHE A 140 10.71 9.92 -2.62
CA PHE A 140 9.76 9.27 -1.72
C PHE A 140 9.73 7.77 -2.01
N ARG A 141 10.23 6.95 -1.08
CA ARG A 141 10.32 5.49 -1.22
C ARG A 141 9.84 4.79 0.04
N ALA A 142 9.36 3.57 -0.11
CA ALA A 142 9.14 2.66 1.00
C ALA A 142 9.60 1.24 0.65
N THR A 143 10.10 0.51 1.63
CA THR A 143 10.44 -0.92 1.51
C THR A 143 9.91 -1.71 2.71
N ALA A 144 9.60 -2.98 2.51
CA ALA A 144 9.23 -3.92 3.57
C ALA A 144 9.93 -5.27 3.36
N ASP A 145 10.42 -5.89 4.43
CA ASP A 145 11.21 -7.13 4.37
C ASP A 145 10.35 -8.42 4.36
N SER A 146 9.06 -8.30 4.00
CA SER A 146 8.07 -9.39 3.97
C SER A 146 7.42 -9.54 2.60
N GLY A 147 6.71 -10.66 2.40
CA GLY A 147 5.69 -10.76 1.36
C GLY A 147 4.46 -9.89 1.64
N GLY A 148 3.49 -9.92 0.74
CA GLY A 148 2.24 -9.14 0.80
C GLY A 148 2.17 -8.10 -0.31
N SER A 149 1.56 -6.95 0.00
CA SER A 149 1.42 -5.81 -0.90
C SER A 149 1.90 -4.51 -0.24
N LEU A 150 2.66 -3.72 -1.00
CA LEU A 150 3.09 -2.39 -0.60
C LEU A 150 2.62 -1.41 -1.66
N SER A 151 2.03 -0.29 -1.26
CA SER A 151 1.70 0.80 -2.18
C SER A 151 2.07 2.14 -1.62
N CYS A 152 2.32 3.11 -2.50
CA CYS A 152 2.52 4.49 -2.09
C CYS A 152 1.78 5.48 -2.99
N THR A 153 1.51 6.67 -2.46
CA THR A 153 0.98 7.81 -3.21
C THR A 153 1.56 9.11 -2.68
N LEU A 154 2.11 9.91 -3.58
CA LEU A 154 2.54 11.28 -3.33
C LEU A 154 1.49 12.26 -3.85
N THR A 155 1.09 13.23 -3.01
CA THR A 155 0.21 14.33 -3.38
C THR A 155 0.83 15.68 -3.00
N TYR A 156 0.48 16.72 -3.76
CA TYR A 156 0.88 18.10 -3.54
C TYR A 156 -0.29 19.04 -3.82
N GLY A 157 -0.60 19.94 -2.89
CA GLY A 157 -1.72 20.88 -3.01
C GLY A 157 -3.07 20.18 -3.27
N GLY A 158 -3.26 18.99 -2.71
CA GLY A 158 -4.44 18.15 -2.92
C GLY A 158 -4.51 17.39 -4.26
N LYS A 159 -3.47 17.46 -5.11
CA LYS A 159 -3.40 16.72 -6.37
C LYS A 159 -2.41 15.56 -6.26
N ARG A 160 -2.74 14.38 -6.81
CA ARG A 160 -1.79 13.27 -6.94
C ARG A 160 -0.68 13.65 -7.92
N VAL A 161 0.56 13.47 -7.49
CA VAL A 161 1.78 13.64 -8.30
C VAL A 161 2.17 12.30 -8.92
N VAL A 162 2.33 11.27 -8.09
CA VAL A 162 2.73 9.91 -8.48
C VAL A 162 2.17 8.91 -7.46
N SER A 163 2.05 7.65 -7.89
CA SER A 163 1.71 6.51 -7.03
C SER A 163 2.37 5.27 -7.62
N ASP A 164 2.80 4.36 -6.76
CA ASP A 164 3.46 3.11 -7.13
C ASP A 164 2.98 1.96 -6.24
N SER A 165 3.16 0.71 -6.67
CA SER A 165 2.67 -0.47 -5.96
C SER A 165 3.43 -1.73 -6.35
N ASP A 166 3.79 -2.54 -5.36
CA ASP A 166 4.48 -3.81 -5.50
C ASP A 166 3.74 -4.93 -4.76
N PHE A 167 3.96 -6.18 -5.18
CA PHE A 167 3.29 -7.36 -4.64
C PHE A 167 4.15 -8.63 -4.78
N VAL A 168 4.30 -9.36 -3.69
CA VAL A 168 5.12 -10.59 -3.60
C VAL A 168 4.36 -11.66 -2.83
N GLU A 169 4.20 -12.85 -3.43
CA GLU A 169 3.56 -13.99 -2.77
C GLU A 169 4.52 -14.70 -1.81
N GLY A 170 4.34 -14.45 -0.50
CA GLY A 170 5.13 -15.04 0.59
C GLY A 170 6.46 -14.33 0.84
N ASP A 171 7.17 -14.74 1.89
CA ASP A 171 8.43 -14.11 2.32
C ASP A 171 9.59 -14.48 1.38
N LEU A 172 9.67 -13.77 0.26
CA LEU A 172 10.72 -13.90 -0.75
C LEU A 172 11.68 -12.71 -0.68
N ASP A 173 12.93 -12.97 -1.05
CA ASP A 173 14.00 -11.99 -1.15
C ASP A 173 14.21 -11.67 -2.65
N PRO A 174 14.21 -10.40 -3.10
CA PRO A 174 14.03 -9.18 -2.31
C PRO A 174 12.58 -9.00 -1.84
N GLY A 175 12.42 -8.38 -0.66
CA GLY A 175 11.14 -7.88 -0.18
C GLY A 175 10.59 -6.71 -1.03
N LEU A 176 9.44 -6.19 -0.64
CA LEU A 176 8.68 -5.18 -1.38
C LEU A 176 9.42 -3.84 -1.46
N GLU A 177 9.47 -3.20 -2.64
CA GLU A 177 9.93 -1.81 -2.83
C GLU A 177 8.93 -1.01 -3.67
N VAL A 178 8.60 0.22 -3.23
CA VAL A 178 7.82 1.19 -4.00
C VAL A 178 8.53 2.55 -4.10
N ASP A 179 8.50 3.14 -5.29
CA ASP A 179 9.18 4.39 -5.64
C ASP A 179 8.20 5.47 -6.12
N CYS A 180 7.68 6.25 -5.17
CA CYS A 180 6.90 7.46 -5.42
C CYS A 180 7.77 8.71 -5.63
N THR A 181 9.00 8.57 -6.14
CA THR A 181 9.84 9.72 -6.49
C THR A 181 9.15 10.57 -7.56
N GLY A 182 8.84 11.83 -7.23
CA GLY A 182 7.98 12.69 -8.06
C GLY A 182 8.32 14.17 -7.95
N HIS A 183 7.70 15.00 -8.76
CA HIS A 183 7.94 16.45 -8.78
C HIS A 183 6.64 17.20 -9.06
N PRO A 184 6.11 18.01 -8.13
CA PRO A 184 4.89 18.77 -8.37
C PRO A 184 5.18 19.97 -9.27
N GLY A 185 4.76 19.90 -10.53
CA GLY A 185 5.02 20.96 -11.51
C GLY A 185 5.29 20.48 -12.94
N MET A 186 5.38 19.16 -13.15
CA MET A 186 5.34 18.51 -14.47
C MET A 186 4.01 17.79 -14.70
#